data_AF-A0A2N2VR49-F1
#
_entry.id   AF-A0A2N2VR49-F1
#
_cell.length_a   1.000
_cell.length_b   1.000
_cell.length_c   1.000
_cell.angle_alpha   90.00
_cell.angle_beta   90.00
_cell.angle_gamma   90.00
#
_symmetry.space_group_name_H-M   'P 1'
#
loop_
_entity.id
_entity.type
_entity.pdbx_description
1 polymer ?
#
loop_
_entity_poly.entity_id
_entity_poly.type
_entity_poly.pdbx_seq_one_letter_code
_entity_poly.pdbx_strand_id
1 'polypeptide(L)'
;MLIGCGRQTRTAQPECRLCFKYSVRCEVIHRSIWGLTINFGHQIKFSPACRTGKQSPDGQDGAIKMKKLLPILAVAILASPLAAMAGPLEFNSAIPASGSVSGNLDWDGSADGGYKDVKVSLPDKNYNGSGGQFQGYFSTAALTEASNPTNLFFRFFCIDLYHYATDSVTVYTAKFYSDDKLRKLYDIAYPNKQTGDFYDAASASKTNFGQFVDGGGYTAQEYSAAFQLSVWELFYESDATHDLDSGTFKDSLSNGNAHKIADQWLAAVDSYSGDGYLNWQLYRFDSATNQDYLAARYVPEPGSLALFAVGLFGMMGWRRRNRRP
;
A
#
# COMPACT_ATOMS: atom_id res chain seq x y z
N MET A 1 -18.05 56.66 -44.11
CA MET A 1 -16.61 57.01 -44.12
C MET A 1 -15.84 55.72 -44.34
N LEU A 2 -15.19 55.65 -45.51
CA LEU A 2 -14.12 54.78 -46.04
C LEU A 2 -13.67 53.53 -45.24
N ILE A 3 -13.73 52.32 -45.84
CA ILE A 3 -12.59 51.51 -46.38
C ILE A 3 -11.66 50.94 -45.27
N GLY A 4 -11.31 49.64 -45.19
CA GLY A 4 -11.30 48.65 -46.25
C GLY A 4 -10.80 47.25 -45.89
N CYS A 5 -10.50 46.57 -46.99
CA CYS A 5 -10.19 45.16 -47.24
C CYS A 5 -8.85 44.70 -46.64
N GLY A 6 -8.78 43.42 -46.24
CA GLY A 6 -7.55 42.75 -45.83
C GLY A 6 -7.70 41.22 -45.87
N ARG A 7 -7.65 40.65 -47.08
CA ARG A 7 -7.65 39.21 -47.35
C ARG A 7 -6.25 38.66 -47.10
N GLN A 8 -6.10 37.70 -46.18
CA GLN A 8 -4.90 36.85 -46.13
C GLN A 8 -5.32 35.38 -46.09
N THR A 9 -5.18 34.73 -47.25
CA THR A 9 -5.27 33.29 -47.44
C THR A 9 -4.07 32.61 -46.78
N ARG A 10 -4.30 31.82 -45.73
CA ARG A 10 -3.37 30.76 -45.32
C ARG A 10 -4.00 29.40 -45.62
N THR A 11 -3.20 28.61 -46.30
CA THR A 11 -3.37 27.20 -46.71
C THR A 11 -3.84 26.31 -45.57
N ALA A 12 -4.87 25.53 -45.84
CA ALA A 12 -5.41 24.50 -44.95
C ALA A 12 -4.37 23.39 -44.69
N GLN A 13 -4.00 23.19 -43.43
CA GLN A 13 -3.46 21.91 -42.97
C GLN A 13 -4.64 21.01 -42.54
N PRO A 14 -4.68 19.71 -42.88
CA PRO A 14 -5.68 18.82 -42.33
C PRO A 14 -5.36 18.55 -40.86
N GLU A 15 -6.06 19.22 -39.94
CA GLU A 15 -6.09 18.83 -38.53
C GLU A 15 -6.82 17.50 -38.41
N CYS A 16 -6.09 16.42 -38.13
CA CYS A 16 -6.66 15.18 -37.61
C CYS A 16 -7.19 15.44 -36.19
N ARG A 17 -8.47 15.82 -36.05
CA ARG A 17 -9.14 15.89 -34.76
C ARG A 17 -9.65 14.51 -34.36
N LEU A 18 -9.12 13.95 -33.28
CA LEU A 18 -9.73 12.82 -32.60
C LEU A 18 -11.03 13.32 -31.95
N CYS A 19 -12.18 12.94 -32.51
CA CYS A 19 -13.47 13.16 -31.88
C CYS A 19 -13.83 11.96 -31.02
N PHE A 20 -13.85 12.14 -29.70
CA PHE A 20 -14.37 11.16 -28.76
C PHE A 20 -15.88 11.34 -28.65
N LYS A 21 -16.64 10.32 -29.06
CA LYS A 21 -18.10 10.31 -28.86
C LYS A 21 -18.39 9.40 -27.67
N TYR A 22 -18.63 10.00 -26.52
CA TYR A 22 -19.07 9.29 -25.32
C TYR A 22 -20.60 9.24 -25.32
N SER A 23 -21.17 8.05 -25.15
CA SER A 23 -22.61 7.84 -25.08
C SER A 23 -22.90 6.94 -23.89
N VAL A 24 -23.56 7.49 -22.88
CA VAL A 24 -24.07 6.71 -21.75
C VAL A 24 -25.47 6.25 -22.09
N ARG A 25 -25.72 4.94 -22.02
CA ARG A 25 -27.08 4.41 -21.97
C ARG A 25 -27.39 4.03 -20.53
N CYS A 26 -28.38 4.70 -19.94
CA CYS A 26 -29.02 4.23 -18.71
C CYS A 26 -30.16 3.29 -19.10
N GLU A 27 -30.09 2.05 -18.63
CA GLU A 27 -31.20 1.11 -18.73
C GLU A 27 -31.71 0.85 -17.32
N VAL A 28 -32.93 1.32 -17.04
CA VAL A 28 -33.59 1.14 -15.74
C VAL A 28 -34.33 -0.19 -15.79
N ILE A 29 -33.81 -1.20 -15.10
CA ILE A 29 -34.47 -2.50 -14.98
C ILE A 29 -35.29 -2.50 -13.70
N HIS A 30 -36.62 -2.43 -13.84
CA HIS A 30 -37.52 -2.61 -12.70
C HIS A 30 -37.55 -4.10 -12.31
N ARG A 31 -37.06 -4.42 -11.11
CA ARG A 31 -37.40 -5.67 -10.42
C ARG A 31 -38.09 -5.34 -9.10
N SER A 32 -39.18 -6.05 -8.85
CA SER A 32 -40.04 -5.87 -7.69
C SER A 32 -39.46 -6.56 -6.46
N ILE A 33 -39.38 -5.77 -5.39
CA ILE A 33 -39.26 -6.12 -3.96
C ILE A 33 -37.82 -6.40 -3.47
N TRP A 34 -37.27 -5.38 -2.81
CA TRP A 34 -35.98 -5.22 -2.12
C TRP A 34 -34.70 -5.14 -2.98
N GLY A 35 -34.27 -3.91 -3.27
CA GLY A 35 -32.93 -3.56 -3.78
C GLY A 35 -32.94 -2.90 -5.15
N LEU A 36 -32.60 -1.60 -5.21
CA LEU A 36 -32.38 -0.88 -6.46
C LEU A 36 -30.89 -1.02 -6.83
N THR A 37 -30.57 -1.87 -7.80
CA THR A 37 -29.19 -2.01 -8.31
C THR A 37 -29.05 -1.21 -9.59
N ILE A 38 -28.20 -0.17 -9.57
CA ILE A 38 -27.82 0.61 -10.75
C ILE A 38 -26.52 0.02 -11.30
N ASN A 39 -26.55 -0.55 -12.50
CA ASN A 39 -25.35 -1.04 -13.19
C ASN A 39 -24.87 -0.03 -14.24
N PHE A 40 -23.61 0.38 -14.15
CA PHE A 40 -22.98 1.27 -15.12
C PHE A 40 -22.16 0.47 -16.14
N GLY A 41 -22.77 0.18 -17.29
CA GLY A 41 -22.07 -0.44 -18.42
C GLY A 41 -21.29 0.62 -19.23
N HIS A 42 -19.96 0.56 -19.20
CA HIS A 42 -19.10 1.40 -20.03
C HIS A 42 -18.74 0.67 -21.34
N GLN A 43 -19.10 1.24 -22.48
CA GLN A 43 -18.71 0.74 -23.80
C GLN A 43 -17.91 1.83 -24.52
N ILE A 44 -16.60 1.62 -24.68
CA ILE A 44 -15.74 2.51 -25.46
C ILE A 44 -15.60 1.90 -26.86
N LYS A 45 -16.29 2.49 -27.85
CA LYS A 45 -16.13 2.11 -29.25
C LYS A 45 -15.17 3.07 -29.94
N PHE A 46 -14.06 2.54 -30.43
CA PHE A 46 -13.16 3.25 -31.32
C PHE A 46 -13.65 3.10 -32.76
N SER A 47 -13.94 4.21 -33.43
CA SER A 47 -14.19 4.24 -34.87
C SER A 47 -13.29 5.27 -35.50
N PRO A 48 -12.28 4.87 -36.29
CA PRO A 48 -11.51 5.82 -37.08
C PRO A 48 -12.36 6.27 -38.27
N ALA A 49 -13.00 7.44 -38.16
CA ALA A 49 -13.66 8.08 -39.29
C ALA A 49 -12.65 8.94 -40.05
N CYS A 50 -11.91 8.33 -40.98
CA CYS A 50 -11.12 9.09 -41.95
C CYS A 50 -12.02 9.40 -43.15
N ARG A 51 -12.49 10.64 -43.27
CA ARG A 51 -13.34 11.09 -44.38
C ARG A 51 -12.45 11.36 -45.60
N THR A 52 -12.20 10.34 -46.42
CA THR A 52 -11.55 10.52 -47.72
C THR A 52 -12.56 11.12 -48.71
N GLY A 53 -12.27 12.34 -49.16
CA GLY A 53 -12.95 12.94 -50.30
C GLY A 53 -12.67 12.15 -51.58
N LYS A 54 -13.71 11.98 -52.40
CA LYS A 54 -13.63 11.38 -53.75
C LYS A 54 -12.80 12.25 -54.70
N GLN A 55 -11.93 11.62 -55.50
CA GLN A 55 -11.55 11.96 -56.89
C GLN A 55 -10.90 10.69 -57.48
N SER A 56 -11.63 9.92 -58.30
CA SER A 56 -11.63 9.85 -59.78
C SER A 56 -10.37 9.18 -60.39
N PRO A 57 -10.53 8.24 -61.36
CA PRO A 57 -9.49 7.31 -61.78
C PRO A 57 -8.67 7.87 -62.95
N ASP A 58 -7.38 7.52 -63.01
CA ASP A 58 -6.63 7.24 -64.24
C ASP A 58 -5.15 7.02 -63.90
N GLY A 59 -4.50 6.13 -64.65
CA GLY A 59 -3.04 6.12 -64.78
C GLY A 59 -2.35 4.88 -64.25
N GLN A 60 -2.11 3.95 -65.16
CA GLN A 60 -1.13 2.88 -65.05
C GLN A 60 0.30 3.42 -64.85
N ASP A 61 1.12 2.58 -64.23
CA ASP A 61 2.54 2.31 -64.51
C ASP A 61 3.48 2.43 -63.30
N GLY A 62 4.40 1.45 -63.24
CA GLY A 62 5.62 1.57 -62.48
C GLY A 62 5.82 0.53 -61.38
N ALA A 63 5.87 -0.75 -61.77
CA ALA A 63 6.55 -1.77 -60.97
C ALA A 63 8.04 -1.42 -60.86
N ILE A 64 8.42 -0.68 -59.81
CA ILE A 64 9.83 -0.45 -59.44
C ILE A 64 10.15 -1.23 -58.18
N LYS A 65 11.05 -2.20 -58.36
CA LYS A 65 11.81 -2.94 -57.35
C LYS A 65 12.07 -2.14 -56.07
N MET A 66 11.45 -2.55 -54.96
CA MET A 66 11.91 -2.26 -53.60
C MET A 66 12.00 -3.56 -52.78
N LYS A 67 12.81 -4.50 -53.26
CA LYS A 67 13.43 -5.53 -52.41
C LYS A 67 14.75 -4.95 -51.88
N LYS A 68 14.74 -4.31 -50.70
CA LYS A 68 15.89 -4.09 -49.76
C LYS A 68 15.67 -2.94 -48.75
N LEU A 69 14.47 -2.78 -48.17
CA LEU A 69 14.24 -1.81 -47.08
C LEU A 69 13.37 -2.36 -45.93
N LEU A 70 13.56 -3.63 -45.59
CA LEU A 70 13.21 -4.21 -44.28
C LEU A 70 14.49 -4.88 -43.78
N PRO A 71 15.24 -4.27 -42.84
CA PRO A 71 14.78 -4.10 -41.46
C PRO A 71 15.38 -2.84 -40.78
N ILE A 72 14.75 -1.66 -40.90
CA ILE A 72 15.18 -0.50 -40.08
C ILE A 72 14.00 0.14 -39.32
N LEU A 73 12.75 -0.22 -39.66
CA LEU A 73 11.56 0.30 -38.96
C LEU A 73 10.98 -0.63 -37.87
N ALA A 74 11.66 -1.72 -37.51
CA ALA A 74 11.19 -2.66 -36.48
C ALA A 74 11.92 -2.58 -35.13
N VAL A 75 12.94 -1.71 -35.00
CA VAL A 75 13.73 -1.58 -33.75
C VAL A 75 13.41 -0.30 -32.97
N ALA A 76 12.56 0.59 -33.48
CA ALA A 76 12.21 1.85 -32.82
C ALA A 76 10.94 1.78 -31.93
N ILE A 77 10.30 0.61 -31.76
CA ILE A 77 9.07 0.46 -30.94
C ILE A 77 9.32 -0.41 -29.67
N LEU A 78 10.54 -0.89 -29.42
CA LEU A 78 10.89 -1.65 -28.20
C LEU A 78 11.75 -0.87 -27.20
N ALA A 79 11.91 0.43 -27.38
CA ALA A 79 12.52 1.32 -26.40
C ALA A 79 11.52 2.39 -25.97
N SER A 80 10.31 1.96 -25.58
CA SER A 80 9.53 2.75 -24.65
C SER A 80 10.40 2.92 -23.39
N PRO A 81 10.64 4.15 -22.91
CA PRO A 81 11.20 4.30 -21.58
C PRO A 81 10.17 3.72 -20.61
N LEU A 82 10.42 2.51 -20.10
CA LEU A 82 9.98 2.11 -18.77
C LEU A 82 10.81 2.95 -17.78
N ALA A 83 10.61 4.26 -17.81
CA ALA A 83 11.20 5.19 -16.88
C ALA A 83 10.06 6.04 -16.32
N ALA A 84 9.92 5.94 -15.00
CA ALA A 84 9.27 6.90 -14.13
C ALA A 84 7.75 7.04 -14.28
N MET A 85 7.03 6.05 -13.76
CA MET A 85 5.96 6.33 -12.80
C MET A 85 6.42 5.88 -11.40
N ALA A 86 7.65 6.22 -11.04
CA ALA A 86 8.04 6.33 -9.63
C ALA A 86 7.64 7.75 -9.20
N GLY A 87 6.34 8.00 -9.15
CA GLY A 87 5.87 9.10 -8.32
C GLY A 87 6.29 8.74 -6.89
N PRO A 88 6.90 9.66 -6.13
CA PRO A 88 6.97 9.44 -4.71
C PRO A 88 5.51 9.31 -4.24
N LEU A 89 5.11 8.13 -3.80
CA LEU A 89 4.08 8.07 -2.78
C LEU A 89 4.71 8.79 -1.59
N GLU A 90 4.53 10.11 -1.53
CA GLU A 90 4.78 10.87 -0.32
C GLU A 90 3.79 10.33 0.69
N PHE A 91 4.25 9.33 1.45
CA PHE A 91 3.53 8.73 2.55
C PHE A 91 3.41 9.79 3.65
N ASN A 92 2.42 10.66 3.52
CA ASN A 92 2.10 11.72 4.47
C ASN A 92 1.51 11.08 5.73
N SER A 93 2.39 10.56 6.59
CA SER A 93 2.04 10.18 7.96
C SER A 93 1.65 11.44 8.72
N ALA A 94 0.46 11.45 9.33
CA ALA A 94 0.07 12.50 10.26
C ALA A 94 0.93 12.52 11.55
N ILE A 95 1.73 11.47 11.77
CA ILE A 95 2.60 11.31 12.92
C ILE A 95 4.01 11.78 12.55
N PRO A 96 4.59 12.75 13.27
CA PRO A 96 5.91 13.27 12.95
C PRO A 96 7.01 12.24 13.22
N ALA A 97 8.09 12.29 12.44
CA ALA A 97 9.26 11.43 12.62
C ALA A 97 10.01 11.72 13.94
N SER A 98 9.76 12.88 14.57
CA SER A 98 10.30 13.25 15.87
C SER A 98 9.23 13.94 16.72
N GLY A 99 9.20 13.62 18.01
CA GLY A 99 8.21 14.13 18.96
C GLY A 99 6.95 13.29 18.99
N SER A 100 5.87 13.89 19.51
CA SER A 100 4.55 13.25 19.59
C SER A 100 3.47 14.20 19.09
N VAL A 101 2.34 13.63 18.69
CA VAL A 101 1.16 14.37 18.27
C VAL A 101 -0.07 13.80 18.93
N SER A 102 -0.97 14.67 19.38
CA SER A 102 -2.28 14.25 19.88
C SER A 102 -3.23 14.10 18.71
N GLY A 103 -4.06 13.06 18.75
CA GLY A 103 -5.07 12.81 17.74
C GLY A 103 -6.14 11.85 18.23
N ASN A 104 -7.09 11.59 17.35
CA ASN A 104 -8.19 10.67 17.56
C ASN A 104 -7.88 9.37 16.82
N LEU A 105 -8.01 8.24 17.52
CA LEU A 105 -8.01 6.90 16.96
C LEU A 105 -9.46 6.43 16.87
N ASP A 106 -9.87 6.07 15.66
CA ASP A 106 -11.17 5.44 15.37
C ASP A 106 -10.94 3.96 15.06
N TRP A 107 -11.69 3.09 15.71
CA TRP A 107 -11.50 1.65 15.65
C TRP A 107 -12.49 1.01 14.68
N ASP A 108 -11.98 0.22 13.74
CA ASP A 108 -12.78 -0.40 12.66
C ASP A 108 -12.63 -1.93 12.65
N GLY A 109 -12.60 -2.50 13.85
CA GLY A 109 -12.67 -3.94 14.07
C GLY A 109 -11.36 -4.72 13.95
N SER A 110 -11.51 -6.04 13.86
CA SER A 110 -10.42 -6.96 13.56
C SER A 110 -9.98 -6.82 12.11
N ALA A 111 -8.66 -6.87 11.91
CA ALA A 111 -8.04 -6.91 10.60
C ALA A 111 -8.22 -8.25 9.87
N ASP A 112 -8.28 -9.35 10.64
CA ASP A 112 -8.09 -10.72 10.14
C ASP A 112 -9.32 -11.60 10.40
N GLY A 113 -10.50 -10.96 10.45
CA GLY A 113 -11.79 -11.64 10.59
C GLY A 113 -12.08 -12.21 11.99
N GLY A 114 -11.32 -11.82 13.01
CA GLY A 114 -11.54 -12.21 14.40
C GLY A 114 -10.29 -12.15 15.27
N TYR A 115 -10.37 -12.77 16.44
CA TYR A 115 -9.29 -12.90 17.41
C TYR A 115 -9.17 -14.36 17.86
N LYS A 116 -8.09 -14.70 18.55
CA LYS A 116 -7.96 -16.00 19.23
C LYS A 116 -7.73 -15.82 20.71
N ASP A 117 -8.14 -16.82 21.49
CA ASP A 117 -7.87 -16.85 22.91
C ASP A 117 -6.36 -16.99 23.15
N VAL A 118 -5.85 -16.18 24.06
CA VAL A 118 -4.46 -16.14 24.50
C VAL A 118 -4.45 -16.03 26.02
N LYS A 119 -3.49 -16.68 26.67
CA LYS A 119 -3.40 -16.67 28.13
C LYS A 119 -1.98 -16.46 28.57
N VAL A 120 -1.63 -15.23 28.91
CA VAL A 120 -0.24 -14.87 29.19
C VAL A 120 -0.03 -14.57 30.66
N SER A 121 1.19 -14.80 31.13
CA SER A 121 1.61 -14.63 32.53
C SER A 121 2.88 -13.78 32.59
N LEU A 122 2.89 -12.85 33.53
CA LEU A 122 3.98 -11.97 33.95
C LEU A 122 4.16 -12.15 35.47
N PRO A 123 5.31 -11.78 36.09
CA PRO A 123 5.57 -12.04 37.50
C PRO A 123 4.46 -11.55 38.45
N ASP A 124 3.85 -10.41 38.12
CA ASP A 124 2.83 -9.79 38.96
C ASP A 124 1.40 -9.94 38.40
N LYS A 125 1.23 -10.48 37.19
CA LYS A 125 -0.02 -10.33 36.43
C LYS A 125 -0.27 -11.47 35.45
N ASN A 126 -1.55 -11.80 35.28
CA ASN A 126 -1.99 -12.76 34.27
C ASN A 126 -3.08 -12.12 33.41
N TYR A 127 -3.03 -12.38 32.12
CA TYR A 127 -4.08 -12.00 31.17
C TYR A 127 -4.70 -13.26 30.58
N ASN A 128 -6.03 -13.27 30.51
CA ASN A 128 -6.80 -14.34 29.87
C ASN A 128 -7.91 -13.67 29.05
N GLY A 129 -7.72 -13.64 27.75
CA GLY A 129 -8.60 -12.91 26.85
C GLY A 129 -8.25 -13.23 25.41
N SER A 130 -8.44 -12.25 24.53
CA SER A 130 -8.19 -12.43 23.10
C SER A 130 -6.93 -11.68 22.66
N GLY A 131 -6.25 -12.24 21.67
CA GLY A 131 -5.12 -11.62 20.97
C GLY A 131 -5.36 -11.61 19.46
N GLY A 132 -4.86 -10.57 18.81
CA GLY A 132 -4.91 -10.40 17.37
C GLY A 132 -4.76 -8.95 16.95
N GLN A 133 -4.81 -8.74 15.65
CA GLN A 133 -4.61 -7.45 15.01
C GLN A 133 -5.92 -6.67 14.88
N PHE A 134 -5.83 -5.39 15.16
CA PHE A 134 -6.88 -4.41 14.96
C PHE A 134 -6.58 -3.54 13.75
N GLN A 135 -7.59 -2.85 13.28
CA GLN A 135 -7.45 -1.85 12.22
C GLN A 135 -8.32 -0.64 12.51
N GLY A 136 -7.95 0.49 11.93
CA GLY A 136 -8.66 1.74 12.18
C GLY A 136 -7.98 2.93 11.56
N TYR A 137 -8.36 4.11 12.01
CA TYR A 137 -7.92 5.39 11.46
C TYR A 137 -7.38 6.29 12.56
N PHE A 138 -6.26 6.97 12.30
CA PHE A 138 -5.70 7.96 13.22
C PHE A 138 -5.59 9.33 12.58
N SER A 139 -6.16 10.36 13.21
CA SER A 139 -6.13 11.74 12.72
C SER A 139 -5.78 12.73 13.80
N THR A 140 -5.02 13.76 13.45
CA THR A 140 -4.77 14.92 14.31
C THR A 140 -5.89 15.96 14.24
N ALA A 141 -6.78 15.83 13.26
CA ALA A 141 -8.05 16.54 13.20
C ALA A 141 -9.16 15.67 13.82
N ALA A 142 -10.22 16.32 14.32
CA ALA A 142 -11.37 15.63 14.88
C ALA A 142 -11.93 14.60 13.87
N LEU A 143 -11.88 13.31 14.24
CA LEU A 143 -12.59 12.27 13.53
C LEU A 143 -14.05 12.29 13.94
N THR A 144 -14.92 12.25 12.94
CA THR A 144 -16.26 11.69 13.10
C THR A 144 -16.24 10.31 12.46
N GLU A 145 -17.06 9.35 12.92
CA GLU A 145 -17.16 8.01 12.31
C GLU A 145 -17.42 8.07 10.77
N ALA A 146 -17.94 9.19 10.27
CA ALA A 146 -18.24 9.42 8.86
C ALA A 146 -17.08 10.04 8.04
N SER A 147 -15.97 10.42 8.66
CA SER A 147 -14.88 11.18 8.03
C SER A 147 -13.55 10.44 8.11
N ASN A 148 -13.43 9.32 7.40
CA ASN A 148 -12.20 8.51 7.31
C ASN A 148 -11.44 8.82 6.00
N PRO A 149 -10.40 9.68 6.02
CA PRO A 149 -9.61 9.97 4.83
C PRO A 149 -8.60 8.85 4.51
N THR A 150 -8.18 8.82 3.24
CA THR A 150 -7.45 7.72 2.58
C THR A 150 -6.07 7.39 3.15
N ASN A 151 -5.42 8.32 3.87
CA ASN A 151 -4.02 8.20 4.30
C ASN A 151 -3.83 8.03 5.81
N LEU A 152 -4.93 7.79 6.55
CA LEU A 152 -4.93 7.72 8.01
C LEU A 152 -5.14 6.31 8.54
N PHE A 153 -5.19 5.31 7.65
CA PHE A 153 -5.44 3.92 7.99
C PHE A 153 -4.20 3.27 8.60
N PHE A 154 -4.38 2.58 9.73
CA PHE A 154 -3.35 1.79 10.39
C PHE A 154 -3.89 0.43 10.81
N ARG A 155 -2.99 -0.54 10.87
CA ARG A 155 -3.19 -1.81 11.58
C ARG A 155 -2.32 -1.80 12.82
N PHE A 156 -2.88 -2.24 13.93
CA PHE A 156 -2.24 -2.11 15.22
C PHE A 156 -2.45 -3.31 16.12
N PHE A 157 -1.51 -3.49 17.04
CA PHE A 157 -1.52 -4.52 18.09
C PHE A 157 -1.52 -3.87 19.46
N CYS A 158 -2.09 -4.55 20.44
CA CYS A 158 -2.03 -4.13 21.83
C CYS A 158 -0.59 -4.24 22.34
N ILE A 159 -0.11 -3.26 23.09
CA ILE A 159 1.16 -3.38 23.85
C ILE A 159 0.96 -3.30 25.36
N ASP A 160 -0.22 -2.86 25.79
CA ASP A 160 -0.65 -2.91 27.17
C ASP A 160 -1.45 -4.20 27.45
N LEU A 161 -1.47 -4.67 28.69
CA LEU A 161 -2.30 -5.78 29.16
C LEU A 161 -3.34 -5.32 30.20
N TYR A 162 -3.33 -4.04 30.58
CA TYR A 162 -4.07 -3.53 31.74
C TYR A 162 -5.34 -2.79 31.37
N HIS A 163 -5.34 -2.09 30.25
CA HIS A 163 -6.53 -1.41 29.76
C HIS A 163 -7.23 -2.24 28.69
N TYR A 164 -8.48 -1.88 28.41
CA TYR A 164 -9.29 -2.53 27.39
C TYR A 164 -9.33 -1.66 26.14
N ALA A 165 -9.47 -2.32 24.98
CA ALA A 165 -9.80 -1.64 23.74
C ALA A 165 -11.24 -1.11 23.80
N THR A 166 -11.48 0.05 23.19
CA THR A 166 -12.81 0.64 23.06
C THR A 166 -13.17 0.74 21.58
N ASP A 167 -14.45 0.56 21.27
CA ASP A 167 -15.01 0.72 19.92
C ASP A 167 -15.31 2.19 19.57
N SER A 168 -15.08 3.11 20.50
CA SER A 168 -15.35 4.53 20.33
C SER A 168 -14.11 5.32 19.91
N VAL A 169 -14.33 6.41 19.17
CA VAL A 169 -13.28 7.38 18.83
C VAL A 169 -12.65 7.94 20.11
N THR A 170 -11.36 7.71 20.29
CA THR A 170 -10.65 8.01 21.53
C THR A 170 -9.37 8.80 21.29
N VAL A 171 -8.99 9.64 22.26
CA VAL A 171 -7.80 10.47 22.14
C VAL A 171 -6.55 9.67 22.50
N TYR A 172 -5.58 9.71 21.61
CA TYR A 172 -4.27 9.09 21.75
C TYR A 172 -3.16 10.12 21.53
N THR A 173 -2.01 9.86 22.15
CA THR A 173 -0.75 10.50 21.80
C THR A 173 0.04 9.53 20.93
N ALA A 174 0.20 9.87 19.65
CA ALA A 174 0.99 9.09 18.72
C ALA A 174 2.43 9.60 18.66
N LYS A 175 3.40 8.70 18.64
CA LYS A 175 4.83 9.04 18.53
C LYS A 175 5.59 7.99 17.73
N PHE A 176 6.70 8.41 17.12
CA PHE A 176 7.66 7.47 16.56
C PHE A 176 8.24 6.59 17.67
N TYR A 177 8.34 5.28 17.40
CA TYR A 177 8.86 4.30 18.32
C TYR A 177 10.05 3.58 17.67
N SER A 178 11.13 3.40 18.43
CA SER A 178 12.34 2.76 17.94
C SER A 178 12.65 1.55 18.78
N ASP A 179 12.45 0.39 18.19
CA ASP A 179 12.75 -0.90 18.78
C ASP A 179 13.16 -1.85 17.65
N ASP A 180 14.42 -2.25 17.65
CA ASP A 180 14.98 -3.05 16.57
C ASP A 180 14.44 -4.49 16.59
N LYS A 181 14.12 -5.05 17.76
CA LYS A 181 13.55 -6.40 17.88
C LYS A 181 12.14 -6.42 17.27
N LEU A 182 11.31 -5.43 17.60
CA LEU A 182 9.97 -5.30 17.02
C LEU A 182 10.04 -5.04 15.51
N ARG A 183 10.95 -4.18 15.03
CA ARG A 183 11.13 -3.98 13.58
C ARG A 183 11.53 -5.27 12.86
N LYS A 184 12.39 -6.10 13.47
CA LYS A 184 12.75 -7.41 12.93
C LYS A 184 11.55 -8.36 12.89
N LEU A 185 10.72 -8.36 13.93
CA LEU A 185 9.47 -9.14 13.94
C LEU A 185 8.57 -8.73 12.77
N TYR A 186 8.38 -7.42 12.56
CA TYR A 186 7.64 -6.93 11.40
C TYR A 186 8.26 -7.37 10.07
N ASP A 187 9.59 -7.35 9.97
CA ASP A 187 10.27 -7.74 8.74
C ASP A 187 10.14 -9.24 8.40
N ILE A 188 10.17 -10.09 9.42
CA ILE A 188 10.06 -11.56 9.33
C ILE A 188 8.62 -11.98 9.05
N ALA A 189 7.68 -11.50 9.88
CA ALA A 189 6.36 -12.12 10.01
C ALA A 189 5.24 -11.28 9.40
N TYR A 190 5.43 -9.97 9.19
CA TYR A 190 4.34 -9.11 8.74
C TYR A 190 4.09 -9.23 7.24
N PRO A 191 2.88 -9.64 6.80
CA PRO A 191 2.61 -9.97 5.41
C PRO A 191 2.44 -8.71 4.55
N ASN A 192 2.65 -8.88 3.24
CA ASN A 192 2.34 -7.88 2.21
C ASN A 192 2.99 -6.50 2.43
N LYS A 193 4.20 -6.44 3.02
CA LYS A 193 4.87 -5.17 3.37
C LYS A 193 5.03 -4.19 2.20
N GLN A 194 5.11 -4.69 0.95
CA GLN A 194 5.26 -3.87 -0.25
C GLN A 194 3.96 -3.21 -0.76
N THR A 195 2.78 -3.58 -0.25
CA THR A 195 1.51 -3.05 -0.79
C THR A 195 1.15 -1.68 -0.25
N GLY A 196 1.81 -1.25 0.84
CA GLY A 196 1.56 0.03 1.51
C GLY A 196 0.25 0.04 2.30
N ASP A 197 0.19 0.83 3.36
CA ASP A 197 -0.95 1.01 4.26
C ASP A 197 -1.81 2.22 3.82
N PHE A 198 -2.85 1.96 3.02
CA PHE A 198 -3.79 3.01 2.64
C PHE A 198 -5.23 2.49 2.50
N TYR A 199 -6.16 3.43 2.56
CA TYR A 199 -7.57 3.23 2.28
C TYR A 199 -7.90 3.91 0.95
N ASP A 200 -8.45 3.17 -0.01
CA ASP A 200 -8.93 3.73 -1.27
C ASP A 200 -10.41 4.13 -1.12
N ALA A 201 -10.66 5.43 -1.02
CA ALA A 201 -12.01 5.97 -0.92
C ALA A 201 -12.84 5.77 -2.20
N ALA A 202 -12.22 5.59 -3.37
CA ALA A 202 -12.97 5.38 -4.62
C ALA A 202 -13.57 3.98 -4.69
N SER A 203 -12.89 2.98 -4.11
CA SER A 203 -13.34 1.59 -4.04
C SER A 203 -13.82 1.17 -2.64
N ALA A 204 -13.83 2.10 -1.69
CA ALA A 204 -14.09 1.85 -0.26
C ALA A 204 -13.31 0.66 0.31
N SER A 205 -12.07 0.47 -0.17
CA SER A 205 -11.28 -0.74 0.10
C SER A 205 -9.99 -0.41 0.85
N LYS A 206 -9.60 -1.29 1.78
CA LYS A 206 -8.32 -1.24 2.48
C LYS A 206 -7.30 -2.09 1.73
N THR A 207 -6.02 -1.70 1.75
CA THR A 207 -4.98 -2.60 1.25
C THR A 207 -4.83 -3.84 2.12
N ASN A 208 -4.28 -4.89 1.53
CA ASN A 208 -3.93 -6.12 2.23
C ASN A 208 -2.58 -6.02 2.99
N PHE A 209 -1.98 -4.83 3.08
CA PHE A 209 -0.77 -4.60 3.88
C PHE A 209 -1.00 -5.09 5.30
N GLY A 210 -0.17 -5.99 5.81
CA GLY A 210 -0.32 -6.52 7.17
C GLY A 210 -1.51 -7.44 7.40
N GLN A 211 -2.30 -7.75 6.36
CA GLN A 211 -3.42 -8.67 6.50
C GLN A 211 -2.94 -10.11 6.45
N PHE A 212 -3.18 -10.86 7.54
CA PHE A 212 -2.90 -12.29 7.58
C PHE A 212 -3.97 -13.06 6.80
N VAL A 213 -3.57 -14.19 6.24
CA VAL A 213 -4.45 -15.07 5.46
C VAL A 213 -4.21 -16.52 5.90
N ASP A 214 -5.23 -17.35 5.70
CA ASP A 214 -5.11 -18.79 5.95
C ASP A 214 -3.98 -19.38 5.08
N GLY A 215 -3.15 -20.22 5.68
CA GLY A 215 -1.96 -20.76 5.04
C GLY A 215 -1.20 -21.71 5.95
N GLY A 216 -0.44 -22.64 5.37
CA GLY A 216 0.42 -23.54 6.14
C GLY A 216 -0.29 -24.45 7.16
N GLY A 217 -1.62 -24.61 7.05
CA GLY A 217 -2.44 -25.34 8.03
C GLY A 217 -2.97 -24.49 9.19
N TYR A 218 -2.73 -23.18 9.17
CA TYR A 218 -3.17 -22.22 10.17
C TYR A 218 -4.14 -21.19 9.59
N THR A 219 -4.97 -20.65 10.46
CA THR A 219 -5.95 -19.61 10.17
C THR A 219 -5.33 -18.21 10.29
N ALA A 220 -5.89 -17.23 9.59
CA ALA A 220 -5.49 -15.83 9.68
C ALA A 220 -5.50 -15.33 11.14
N GLN A 221 -6.50 -15.73 11.93
CA GLN A 221 -6.59 -15.35 13.34
C GLN A 221 -5.50 -16.01 14.20
N GLU A 222 -5.03 -17.21 13.85
CA GLU A 222 -3.90 -17.84 14.55
C GLU A 222 -2.58 -17.12 14.26
N TYR A 223 -2.34 -16.73 13.01
CA TYR A 223 -1.18 -15.89 12.67
C TYR A 223 -1.24 -14.53 13.36
N SER A 224 -2.41 -13.90 13.36
CA SER A 224 -2.65 -12.61 14.00
C SER A 224 -2.41 -12.67 15.52
N ALA A 225 -2.90 -13.72 16.18
CA ALA A 225 -2.68 -13.95 17.60
C ALA A 225 -1.22 -14.34 17.92
N ALA A 226 -0.58 -15.12 17.06
CA ALA A 226 0.86 -15.39 17.18
C ALA A 226 1.66 -14.09 17.15
N PHE A 227 1.32 -13.16 16.24
CA PHE A 227 2.01 -11.89 16.14
C PHE A 227 1.79 -11.05 17.40
N GLN A 228 0.56 -11.04 17.92
CA GLN A 228 0.24 -10.38 19.18
C GLN A 228 1.04 -10.95 20.37
N LEU A 229 1.21 -12.27 20.46
CA LEU A 229 2.04 -12.92 21.47
C LEU A 229 3.51 -12.52 21.32
N SER A 230 4.05 -12.55 20.10
CA SER A 230 5.43 -12.13 19.84
C SER A 230 5.66 -10.65 20.16
N VAL A 231 4.68 -9.77 19.90
CA VAL A 231 4.76 -8.36 20.28
C VAL A 231 4.84 -8.21 21.79
N TRP A 232 4.01 -8.91 22.56
CA TRP A 232 4.06 -8.83 24.01
C TRP A 232 5.34 -9.41 24.60
N GLU A 233 5.80 -10.55 24.09
CA GLU A 233 7.09 -11.13 24.47
C GLU A 233 8.22 -10.12 24.28
N LEU A 234 8.38 -9.56 23.08
CA LEU A 234 9.44 -8.59 22.80
C LEU A 234 9.30 -7.27 23.58
N PHE A 235 8.08 -6.95 24.06
CA PHE A 235 7.81 -5.72 24.78
C PHE A 235 8.04 -5.86 26.30
N TYR A 236 7.73 -7.04 26.87
CA TYR A 236 7.82 -7.27 28.31
C TYR A 236 9.04 -8.10 28.73
N GLU A 237 9.61 -8.91 27.85
CA GLU A 237 10.80 -9.69 28.13
C GLU A 237 12.06 -8.82 28.07
N SER A 238 12.94 -9.03 29.04
CA SER A 238 14.22 -8.33 29.18
C SER A 238 15.42 -9.22 28.83
N ASP A 239 15.20 -10.53 28.70
CA ASP A 239 16.23 -11.49 28.35
C ASP A 239 16.78 -11.29 26.93
N ALA A 240 17.92 -11.94 26.68
CA ALA A 240 18.61 -11.85 25.39
C ALA A 240 17.96 -12.76 24.32
N THR A 241 17.27 -13.80 24.77
CA THR A 241 16.54 -14.77 23.96
C THR A 241 15.06 -14.69 24.32
N HIS A 242 14.19 -14.92 23.34
CA HIS A 242 12.75 -14.78 23.51
C HIS A 242 12.06 -16.09 23.15
N ASP A 243 11.20 -16.54 24.04
CA ASP A 243 10.37 -17.73 23.90
C ASP A 243 9.18 -17.64 24.84
N LEU A 244 8.07 -18.27 24.49
CA LEU A 244 6.85 -18.18 25.26
C LEU A 244 6.76 -19.20 26.42
N ASP A 245 7.76 -20.06 26.58
CA ASP A 245 7.79 -21.15 27.57
C ASP A 245 8.52 -20.72 28.87
N SER A 246 9.44 -19.77 28.78
CA SER A 246 10.39 -19.41 29.83
C SER A 246 10.44 -17.90 30.09
N GLY A 247 11.44 -17.40 30.80
CA GLY A 247 11.54 -15.97 31.09
C GLY A 247 10.48 -15.37 32.03
N THR A 248 10.28 -14.07 31.85
CA THR A 248 9.36 -13.17 32.55
C THR A 248 7.97 -13.20 31.94
N PHE A 249 7.88 -13.21 30.62
CA PHE A 249 6.61 -13.31 29.89
C PHE A 249 6.42 -14.74 29.38
N LYS A 250 5.22 -15.31 29.62
CA LYS A 250 4.91 -16.68 29.22
C LYS A 250 3.52 -16.78 28.64
N ASP A 251 3.34 -17.65 27.66
CA ASP A 251 2.01 -18.10 27.26
C ASP A 251 1.67 -19.45 27.91
N SER A 252 0.58 -19.46 28.66
CA SER A 252 0.05 -20.65 29.34
C SER A 252 -0.70 -21.59 28.38
N LEU A 253 -0.90 -21.22 27.11
CA LEU A 253 -1.46 -22.07 26.06
C LEU A 253 -0.38 -22.70 25.18
N SER A 254 0.66 -23.28 25.78
CA SER A 254 1.85 -23.79 25.06
C SER A 254 1.60 -24.80 23.93
N ASN A 255 0.44 -25.47 23.91
CA ASN A 255 0.07 -26.38 22.83
C ASN A 255 -0.71 -25.72 21.67
N GLY A 256 -1.06 -24.44 21.81
CA GLY A 256 -1.81 -23.67 20.83
C GLY A 256 -1.02 -23.42 19.54
N ASN A 257 -1.73 -23.28 18.43
CA ASN A 257 -1.09 -22.98 17.14
C ASN A 257 -0.42 -21.60 17.15
N ALA A 258 -1.05 -20.61 17.78
CA ALA A 258 -0.49 -19.25 17.91
C ALA A 258 0.85 -19.25 18.66
N HIS A 259 0.94 -20.00 19.75
CA HIS A 259 2.17 -20.18 20.53
C HIS A 259 3.32 -20.71 19.67
N LYS A 260 3.10 -21.84 18.98
CA LYS A 260 4.11 -22.49 18.13
C LYS A 260 4.62 -21.58 17.01
N ILE A 261 3.72 -20.79 16.40
CA ILE A 261 4.07 -19.84 15.35
C ILE A 261 4.89 -18.69 15.94
N ALA A 262 4.47 -18.17 17.09
CA ALA A 262 5.14 -17.08 17.77
C ALA A 262 6.58 -17.46 18.17
N ASP A 263 6.81 -18.64 18.75
CA ASP A 263 8.16 -19.12 19.09
C ASP A 263 9.06 -19.23 17.85
N GLN A 264 8.51 -19.69 16.72
CA GLN A 264 9.27 -19.74 15.47
C GLN A 264 9.69 -18.35 15.00
N TRP A 265 8.82 -17.35 15.15
CA TRP A 265 9.14 -15.97 14.80
C TRP A 265 10.11 -15.33 15.79
N LEU A 266 9.96 -15.58 17.09
CA LEU A 266 10.87 -15.08 18.12
C LEU A 266 12.28 -15.62 17.94
N ALA A 267 12.43 -16.93 17.70
CA ALA A 267 13.72 -17.53 17.36
C ALA A 267 14.33 -16.93 16.07
N ALA A 268 13.50 -16.60 15.09
CA ALA A 268 13.94 -15.91 13.87
C ALA A 268 14.36 -14.46 14.12
N VAL A 269 13.72 -13.76 15.07
CA VAL A 269 14.11 -12.40 15.50
C VAL A 269 15.48 -12.43 16.18
N ASP A 270 15.71 -13.39 17.08
CA ASP A 270 16.97 -13.55 17.81
C ASP A 270 18.14 -13.91 16.88
N SER A 271 17.87 -14.72 15.86
CA SER A 271 18.85 -15.11 14.84
C SER A 271 18.90 -14.16 13.64
N TYR A 272 18.13 -13.07 13.64
CA TYR A 272 18.03 -12.16 12.50
C TYR A 272 19.39 -11.53 12.15
N SER A 273 19.76 -11.63 10.88
CA SER A 273 20.93 -10.98 10.31
C SER A 273 20.55 -10.13 9.11
N GLY A 274 21.25 -9.01 8.93
CA GLY A 274 20.96 -8.03 7.87
C GLY A 274 20.30 -6.76 8.39
N ASP A 275 19.89 -5.89 7.47
CA ASP A 275 19.41 -4.53 7.70
C ASP A 275 18.01 -4.26 7.14
N GLY A 276 17.32 -5.29 6.62
CA GLY A 276 15.98 -5.17 6.04
C GLY A 276 14.96 -4.53 6.99
N TYR A 277 15.11 -4.79 8.30
CA TYR A 277 14.29 -4.21 9.36
C TYR A 277 14.38 -2.67 9.45
N LEU A 278 15.43 -2.02 8.91
CA LEU A 278 15.58 -0.56 8.92
C LEU A 278 14.55 0.16 8.04
N ASN A 279 13.91 -0.56 7.12
CA ASN A 279 12.82 -0.03 6.30
C ASN A 279 11.49 0.03 7.05
N TRP A 280 11.44 -0.41 8.32
CA TRP A 280 10.23 -0.36 9.14
C TRP A 280 10.24 0.84 10.08
N GLN A 281 9.14 1.57 10.06
CA GLN A 281 8.86 2.65 11.01
C GLN A 281 7.77 2.18 11.96
N LEU A 282 8.03 2.28 13.26
CA LEU A 282 7.04 1.92 14.28
C LEU A 282 6.43 3.18 14.87
N TYR A 283 5.15 3.09 15.19
CA TYR A 283 4.38 4.14 15.83
C TYR A 283 3.72 3.58 17.07
N ARG A 284 3.88 4.28 18.19
CA ARG A 284 3.23 3.96 19.45
C ARG A 284 2.10 4.94 19.70
N PHE A 285 0.94 4.43 20.09
CA PHE A 285 -0.23 5.19 20.47
C PHE A 285 -0.46 5.00 21.97
N ASP A 286 -0.27 6.07 22.72
CA ASP A 286 -0.42 6.08 24.18
C ASP A 286 -1.76 6.69 24.59
N SER A 287 -2.47 6.04 25.53
CA SER A 287 -3.66 6.59 26.18
C SER A 287 -3.56 6.45 27.70
N ALA A 288 -4.12 7.42 28.43
CA ALA A 288 -4.12 7.39 29.89
C ALA A 288 -5.21 6.48 30.48
N THR A 289 -6.22 6.13 29.68
CA THR A 289 -7.43 5.42 30.14
C THR A 289 -7.79 4.20 29.31
N ASN A 290 -7.16 4.03 28.14
CA ASN A 290 -7.47 2.99 27.17
C ASN A 290 -6.19 2.22 26.81
N GLN A 291 -6.38 1.08 26.15
CA GLN A 291 -5.34 0.21 25.64
C GLN A 291 -4.29 0.96 24.80
N ASP A 292 -3.00 0.83 25.14
CA ASP A 292 -1.91 1.32 24.28
C ASP A 292 -1.72 0.40 23.07
N TYR A 293 -1.34 1.00 21.93
CA TYR A 293 -1.16 0.29 20.67
C TYR A 293 0.19 0.54 20.01
N LEU A 294 0.59 -0.43 19.18
CA LEU A 294 1.73 -0.35 18.27
C LEU A 294 1.26 -0.58 16.83
N ALA A 295 1.66 0.30 15.92
CA ALA A 295 1.51 0.12 14.48
C ALA A 295 2.85 0.21 13.78
N ALA A 296 2.92 -0.28 12.54
CA ALA A 296 4.10 -0.16 11.71
C ALA A 296 3.74 0.24 10.28
N ARG A 297 4.68 0.94 9.64
CA ARG A 297 4.68 1.23 8.21
C ARG A 297 5.98 0.75 7.60
N TYR A 298 5.88 0.14 6.42
CA TYR A 298 7.04 -0.19 5.62
C TYR A 298 7.34 0.98 4.67
N VAL A 299 8.57 1.49 4.74
CA VAL A 299 9.07 2.54 3.85
C VAL A 299 10.13 1.90 2.96
N PRO A 300 9.79 1.55 1.71
CA PRO A 300 10.78 1.04 0.77
C PRO A 300 11.90 2.06 0.60
N GLU A 301 13.13 1.57 0.45
CA GLU A 301 14.27 2.43 0.15
C GLU A 301 13.90 3.39 -0.99
N PRO A 302 14.16 4.70 -0.82
CA PRO A 302 13.81 5.68 -1.82
C PRO A 302 14.32 5.26 -3.19
N GLY A 303 13.44 5.18 -4.18
CA GLY A 303 13.84 4.94 -5.58
C GLY A 303 14.85 5.97 -6.10
N SER A 304 15.09 7.06 -5.36
CA SER A 304 16.20 7.99 -5.60
C SER A 304 17.57 7.32 -5.52
N LEU A 305 17.79 6.28 -4.72
CA LEU A 305 19.05 5.49 -4.74
C LEU A 305 19.19 4.73 -6.06
N ALA A 306 18.11 4.10 -6.52
CA ALA A 306 18.10 3.44 -7.83
C ALA A 306 18.30 4.44 -8.97
N LEU A 307 17.63 5.61 -8.92
CA LEU A 307 17.79 6.68 -9.90
C LEU A 307 19.17 7.31 -9.86
N PHE A 308 19.77 7.45 -8.67
CA PHE A 308 21.14 7.93 -8.50
C PHE A 308 22.13 6.95 -9.12
N ALA A 309 21.97 5.65 -8.87
CA ALA A 309 22.78 4.62 -9.50
C ALA A 309 22.63 4.64 -11.03
N VAL A 310 21.39 4.67 -11.55
CA VAL A 310 21.13 4.78 -12.99
C VAL A 310 21.72 6.06 -13.58
N GLY A 311 21.62 7.19 -12.88
CA GLY A 311 22.23 8.46 -13.27
C GLY A 311 23.76 8.39 -13.38
N LEU A 312 24.41 7.76 -12.40
CA LEU A 312 25.85 7.51 -12.39
C LEU A 312 26.29 6.60 -13.55
N PHE A 313 25.59 5.48 -13.75
CA PHE A 313 25.89 4.55 -14.84
C PHE A 313 25.63 5.20 -16.22
N GLY A 314 24.58 6.01 -16.34
CA GLY A 314 24.28 6.79 -17.54
C GLY A 314 25.38 7.79 -17.90
N MET A 315 25.87 8.55 -16.92
CA MET A 315 27.00 9.48 -17.13
C MET A 315 28.31 8.75 -17.49
N MET A 316 28.60 7.62 -16.84
CA MET A 316 29.81 6.84 -17.13
C MET A 316 29.76 6.22 -18.54
N GLY A 317 28.57 5.77 -18.97
CA GLY A 317 28.32 5.29 -20.33
C GLY A 317 28.46 6.39 -21.40
N TRP A 318 27.95 7.60 -21.14
CA TRP A 318 28.10 8.75 -22.04
C TRP A 318 29.56 9.17 -22.17
N ARG A 319 30.30 9.24 -21.05
CA ARG A 319 31.72 9.64 -21.05
C ARG A 319 32.62 8.67 -21.83
N ARG A 320 32.24 7.40 -21.96
CA ARG A 320 32.95 6.41 -22.80
C ARG A 320 32.64 6.54 -24.29
N ARG A 321 31.42 6.98 -24.66
CA ARG A 321 31.06 7.24 -26.07
C ARG A 321 31.78 8.46 -26.65
N ASN A 322 31.92 9.52 -25.86
CA ASN A 322 32.63 10.74 -26.30
C ASN A 322 34.17 10.64 -26.27
N ARG A 323 34.72 9.47 -25.93
CA ARG A 323 36.17 9.20 -25.90
C ARG A 323 36.62 8.21 -26.97
N ARG A 324 35.75 7.82 -27.90
CA ARG A 324 36.18 7.09 -29.11
C ARG A 324 36.58 8.14 -30.16
N PRO A 325 37.88 8.22 -30.54
CA PRO A 325 38.38 9.17 -31.53
C PRO A 325 37.84 8.87 -32.94
#